data_AF-A0A957WWL7-F1
#
_entry.id   AF-A0A957WWL7-F1
#
_cell.length_a   1.000
_cell.length_b   1.000
_cell.length_c   1.000
_cell.angle_alpha   90.00
_cell.angle_beta   90.00
_cell.angle_gamma   90.00
#
_symmetry.space_group_name_H-M   'P 1'
#
loop_
_entity.id
_entity.type
_entity.pdbx_description
1 polymer ?
#
loop_
_entity_poly.entity_id
_entity_poly.type
_entity_poly.pdbx_seq_one_letter_code
_entity_poly.pdbx_strand_id
1 'polypeptide(L)'
;GATDELLAALEVTPGAWGILPFDQLDPRYKVLSIDGINPLSNQFDAATYPLGVALTVEGMGSHLLTAYLQKVLGEPLTNRDPAQLTTLLMTGVTAMARATAAVMEREGILFPAEVVSATFAAADITHISNEIPFLDDCVVNNTLNNLVLCSHTDYWATLEAVGTDIVGLSGNHVNDFGYEGARRSLQFYQDHDIPIYGSGFTPEEACAPLLWEHNGNTFAFLAALAYGPSSAWVTDEEPGACYYYDHKEEVLAHVRDLASEVDIVAVELQYEETYFPYPTANQVIEFRELRAAGADIVTGVQSHVPQAMEPYGHRDAGGPGMIVYGLGNLFFDQMWSWET
;
A
#
# COMPACT_ATOMS: atom_id res chain seq x y z
N GLY A 1 17.70 25.53 4.88
CA GLY A 1 17.94 26.06 3.52
C GLY A 1 16.69 26.72 2.99
N ALA A 2 16.69 27.19 1.73
CA ALA A 2 15.53 27.89 1.15
C ALA A 2 14.25 27.04 1.16
N THR A 3 14.36 25.74 0.89
CA THR A 3 13.23 24.80 1.00
C THR A 3 12.68 24.71 2.42
N ASP A 4 13.55 24.64 3.43
CA ASP A 4 13.12 24.59 4.83
C ASP A 4 12.32 25.81 5.26
N GLU A 5 12.70 26.99 4.77
CA GLU A 5 12.00 28.24 5.01
C GLU A 5 10.64 28.24 4.31
N LEU A 6 10.56 27.72 3.08
CA LEU A 6 9.31 27.57 2.34
C LEU A 6 8.35 26.60 3.04
N LEU A 7 8.82 25.41 3.44
CA LEU A 7 7.99 24.43 4.16
C LEU A 7 7.46 25.01 5.49
N ALA A 8 8.33 25.66 6.27
CA ALA A 8 7.91 26.32 7.51
C ALA A 8 6.87 27.43 7.27
N ALA A 9 6.98 28.18 6.15
CA ALA A 9 5.99 29.17 5.77
C ALA A 9 4.63 28.55 5.36
N LEU A 10 4.65 27.39 4.67
CA LEU A 10 3.44 26.65 4.30
C LEU A 10 2.72 26.09 5.54
N GLU A 11 3.44 25.58 6.53
CA GLU A 11 2.88 25.05 7.78
C GLU A 11 2.04 26.07 8.55
N VAL A 12 2.50 27.33 8.61
CA VAL A 12 1.81 28.39 9.36
C VAL A 12 0.79 29.16 8.51
N THR A 13 0.67 28.84 7.22
CA THR A 13 -0.21 29.55 6.27
C THR A 13 -1.15 28.58 5.56
N PRO A 14 -2.26 28.17 6.21
CA PRO A 14 -3.23 27.24 5.61
C PRO A 14 -3.73 27.72 4.23
N GLY A 15 -3.72 26.81 3.26
CA GLY A 15 -4.15 27.10 1.88
C GLY A 15 -3.08 27.76 0.99
N ALA A 16 -1.89 28.06 1.51
CA ALA A 16 -0.76 28.48 0.68
C ALA A 16 -0.23 27.32 -0.17
N TRP A 17 0.36 27.66 -1.32
CA TRP A 17 1.01 26.72 -2.23
C TRP A 17 2.48 27.07 -2.38
N GLY A 18 3.33 26.05 -2.48
CA GLY A 18 4.76 26.19 -2.73
C GLY A 18 5.17 25.45 -4.00
N ILE A 19 6.19 25.95 -4.68
CA ILE A 19 6.85 25.26 -5.78
C ILE A 19 8.19 24.78 -5.26
N LEU A 20 8.39 23.47 -5.27
CA LEU A 20 9.58 22.81 -4.76
C LEU A 20 10.30 22.06 -5.89
N PRO A 21 11.64 21.94 -5.82
CA PRO A 21 12.37 20.96 -6.61
C PRO A 21 11.82 19.54 -6.37
N PHE A 22 11.75 18.71 -7.42
CA PHE A 22 11.21 17.33 -7.33
C PHE A 22 11.91 16.48 -6.27
N ASP A 23 13.24 16.56 -6.20
CA ASP A 23 14.09 15.85 -5.22
C ASP A 23 13.99 16.41 -3.78
N GLN A 24 13.16 17.43 -3.57
CA GLN A 24 12.95 18.09 -2.28
C GLN A 24 11.47 18.10 -1.86
N LEU A 25 10.66 17.24 -2.48
CA LEU A 25 9.30 16.98 -2.02
C LEU A 25 9.31 16.36 -0.62
N ASP A 26 8.29 16.68 0.17
CA ASP A 26 8.17 16.28 1.58
C ASP A 26 6.79 15.60 1.78
N PRO A 27 6.73 14.37 2.33
CA PRO A 27 5.49 13.60 2.49
C PRO A 27 4.40 14.28 3.33
N ARG A 28 4.75 15.31 4.10
CA ARG A 28 3.78 16.11 4.87
C ARG A 28 2.89 17.01 4.00
N TYR A 29 3.20 17.14 2.72
CA TYR A 29 2.45 17.97 1.78
C TYR A 29 1.93 17.15 0.62
N LYS A 30 0.70 17.47 0.21
CA LYS A 30 0.11 16.91 -0.99
C LYS A 30 0.70 17.58 -2.24
N VAL A 31 1.27 16.78 -3.13
CA VAL A 31 1.59 17.22 -4.49
C VAL A 31 0.29 17.42 -5.27
N LEU A 32 0.10 18.61 -5.81
CA LEU A 32 -1.10 18.96 -6.57
C LEU A 32 -0.89 18.66 -8.05
N SER A 33 -1.87 18.02 -8.67
CA SER A 33 -1.94 17.92 -10.13
C SER A 33 -2.30 19.28 -10.72
N ILE A 34 -1.64 19.65 -11.82
CA ILE A 34 -1.93 20.89 -12.57
C ILE A 34 -2.46 20.47 -13.94
N ASP A 35 -3.66 20.94 -14.30
CA ASP A 35 -4.39 20.51 -15.51
C ASP A 35 -4.52 18.99 -15.65
N GLY A 36 -4.68 18.30 -14.52
CA GLY A 36 -4.80 16.84 -14.46
C GLY A 36 -3.47 16.07 -14.53
N ILE A 37 -2.33 16.76 -14.66
CA ILE A 37 -1.01 16.12 -14.77
C ILE A 37 -0.36 16.05 -13.39
N ASN A 38 -0.03 14.83 -12.93
CA ASN A 38 0.65 14.56 -11.67
C ASN A 38 2.15 14.27 -11.92
N PRO A 39 3.09 15.07 -11.39
CA PRO A 39 4.53 14.84 -11.59
C PRO A 39 5.06 13.57 -10.91
N LEU A 40 4.33 13.00 -9.93
CA LEU A 40 4.67 11.74 -9.29
C LEU A 40 4.22 10.51 -10.11
N SER A 41 3.37 10.68 -11.12
CA SER A 41 2.93 9.56 -11.94
C SER A 41 4.09 9.02 -12.78
N ASN A 42 4.18 7.70 -12.92
CA ASN A 42 5.05 7.04 -13.90
C ASN A 42 4.65 7.35 -15.35
N GLN A 43 3.41 7.79 -15.60
CA GLN A 43 2.91 8.26 -16.91
C GLN A 43 3.12 9.76 -17.15
N PHE A 44 3.89 10.44 -16.29
CA PHE A 44 4.16 11.87 -16.40
C PHE A 44 4.89 12.23 -17.71
N ASP A 45 4.28 13.10 -18.52
CA ASP A 45 4.91 13.72 -19.68
C ASP A 45 5.31 15.18 -19.39
N ALA A 46 6.60 15.39 -19.19
CA ALA A 46 7.16 16.71 -18.92
C ALA A 46 6.92 17.72 -20.06
N ALA A 47 6.73 17.27 -21.30
CA ALA A 47 6.49 18.17 -22.44
C ALA A 47 5.10 18.84 -22.39
N THR A 48 4.16 18.27 -21.63
CA THR A 48 2.79 18.80 -21.50
C THR A 48 2.54 19.44 -20.14
N TYR A 49 3.50 19.36 -19.21
CA TYR A 49 3.32 19.86 -17.86
C TYR A 49 3.25 21.41 -17.83
N PRO A 50 2.21 22.02 -17.23
CA PRO A 50 2.01 23.48 -17.30
C PRO A 50 3.12 24.32 -16.67
N LEU A 51 3.90 23.76 -15.73
CA LEU A 51 5.06 24.41 -15.13
C LEU A 51 6.39 23.98 -15.78
N GLY A 52 6.35 23.21 -16.86
CA GLY A 52 7.53 22.83 -17.64
C GLY A 52 8.13 24.05 -18.34
N VAL A 53 9.45 24.22 -18.23
CA VAL A 53 10.18 25.28 -18.93
C VAL A 53 11.03 24.64 -20.03
N ALA A 54 10.74 24.97 -21.29
CA ALA A 54 11.50 24.51 -22.44
C ALA A 54 12.49 25.59 -22.92
N LEU A 55 13.73 25.18 -23.21
CA LEU A 55 14.71 26.00 -23.91
C LEU A 55 14.76 25.58 -25.37
N THR A 56 14.26 26.43 -26.27
CA THR A 56 14.22 26.18 -27.72
C THR A 56 15.28 26.99 -28.45
N VAL A 57 16.04 26.34 -29.35
CA VAL A 57 17.03 27.00 -30.21
C VAL A 57 16.61 26.87 -31.67
N GLU A 58 16.40 27.99 -32.35
CA GLU A 58 15.90 28.02 -33.73
C GLU A 58 16.82 28.83 -34.65
N GLY A 59 16.80 28.52 -35.96
CA GLY A 59 17.56 29.23 -37.00
C GLY A 59 18.75 28.47 -37.60
N MET A 60 19.49 29.12 -38.50
CA MET A 60 20.68 28.51 -39.12
C MET A 60 21.77 28.24 -38.08
N GLY A 61 22.23 26.99 -38.00
CA GLY A 61 23.25 26.56 -37.05
C GLY A 61 22.73 26.17 -35.66
N SER A 62 21.41 26.13 -35.47
CA SER A 62 20.79 25.72 -34.18
C SER A 62 21.33 24.39 -33.67
N HIS A 63 21.47 23.38 -34.53
CA HIS A 63 22.03 22.07 -34.18
C HIS A 63 23.42 22.12 -33.52
N LEU A 64 24.29 23.06 -33.92
CA LEU A 64 25.61 23.23 -33.31
C LEU A 64 25.50 23.84 -31.91
N LEU A 65 24.61 24.82 -31.74
CA LEU A 65 24.38 25.47 -30.45
C LEU A 65 23.65 24.54 -29.47
N THR A 66 22.67 23.75 -29.93
CA THR A 66 21.98 22.74 -29.11
C THR A 66 22.98 21.74 -28.52
N ALA A 67 23.87 21.18 -29.35
CA ALA A 67 24.89 20.24 -28.88
C ALA A 67 25.88 20.88 -27.88
N TYR A 68 26.16 22.17 -28.01
CA TYR A 68 26.96 22.91 -27.04
C TYR A 68 26.21 23.17 -25.73
N LEU A 69 24.95 23.62 -25.81
CA LEU A 69 24.12 23.89 -24.65
C LEU A 69 23.85 22.64 -23.80
N GLN A 70 23.62 21.49 -24.42
CA GLN A 70 23.49 20.21 -23.70
C GLN A 70 24.74 19.91 -22.85
N LYS A 71 25.93 20.18 -23.38
CA LYS A 71 27.19 19.99 -22.62
C LYS A 71 27.35 20.99 -21.47
N VAL A 72 26.84 22.21 -21.62
CA VAL A 72 26.98 23.28 -20.61
C VAL A 72 25.93 23.17 -19.51
N LEU A 73 24.68 22.88 -19.87
CA LEU A 73 23.57 22.75 -18.93
C LEU A 73 23.63 21.43 -18.15
N GLY A 74 24.32 20.42 -18.69
CA GLY A 74 24.37 19.08 -18.10
C GLY A 74 23.12 18.27 -18.42
N GLU A 75 23.24 16.95 -18.32
CA GLU A 75 22.10 16.02 -18.37
C GLU A 75 22.07 15.16 -17.09
N PRO A 76 20.87 14.91 -16.51
CA PRO A 76 19.56 15.40 -16.96
C PRO A 76 19.30 16.88 -16.58
N LEU A 77 18.50 17.57 -17.40
CA LEU A 77 18.03 18.96 -17.14
C LEU A 77 16.95 19.06 -16.04
N THR A 78 16.54 17.91 -15.51
CA THR A 78 15.52 17.76 -14.48
C THR A 78 16.09 16.91 -13.34
N ASN A 79 15.59 17.15 -12.13
CA ASN A 79 15.88 16.36 -10.93
C ASN A 79 14.87 15.23 -10.72
N ARG A 80 13.99 14.96 -11.69
CA ARG A 80 13.13 13.77 -11.73
C ARG A 80 13.75 12.73 -12.66
N ASP A 81 14.13 11.58 -12.11
CA ASP A 81 14.56 10.42 -12.89
C ASP A 81 13.49 9.32 -12.83
N PRO A 82 12.72 9.08 -13.91
CA PRO A 82 11.71 8.02 -13.91
C PRO A 82 12.31 6.62 -13.73
N ALA A 83 13.58 6.40 -14.07
CA ALA A 83 14.23 5.09 -13.92
C ALA A 83 14.62 4.78 -12.47
N GLN A 84 14.47 5.75 -11.55
CA GLN A 84 14.68 5.60 -10.11
C GLN A 84 13.39 5.87 -9.32
N LEU A 85 12.23 5.92 -9.99
CA LEU A 85 10.95 6.19 -9.35
C LEU A 85 10.11 4.91 -9.30
N THR A 86 9.56 4.60 -8.13
CA THR A 86 8.60 3.50 -7.95
C THR A 86 7.32 4.04 -7.34
N THR A 87 6.19 3.73 -7.95
CA THR A 87 4.83 4.04 -7.47
C THR A 87 4.27 2.81 -6.78
N LEU A 88 4.19 2.85 -5.46
CA LEU A 88 3.52 1.83 -4.65
C LEU A 88 2.08 2.25 -4.37
N LEU A 89 1.11 1.40 -4.69
CA LEU A 89 -0.28 1.54 -4.30
C LEU A 89 -0.63 0.48 -3.26
N MET A 90 -1.13 0.92 -2.10
CA MET A 90 -1.53 0.02 -1.01
C MET A 90 -3.02 0.17 -0.75
N THR A 91 -3.72 -0.95 -0.60
CA THR A 91 -5.15 -0.96 -0.37
C THR A 91 -5.49 -1.29 1.08
N GLY A 92 -6.69 -0.91 1.48
CA GLY A 92 -7.32 -1.48 2.66
C GLY A 92 -7.93 -2.84 2.37
N VAL A 93 -8.82 -3.26 3.25
CA VAL A 93 -9.35 -4.63 3.31
C VAL A 93 -10.07 -5.03 2.03
N THR A 94 -9.72 -6.22 1.54
CA THR A 94 -10.39 -6.94 0.48
C THR A 94 -10.99 -8.22 1.04
N ALA A 95 -12.30 -8.37 0.82
CA ALA A 95 -13.06 -9.55 1.14
C ALA A 95 -14.23 -9.66 0.15
N MET A 96 -13.97 -10.31 -0.99
CA MET A 96 -14.96 -10.52 -2.06
C MET A 96 -15.90 -11.67 -1.67
N ALA A 97 -16.71 -11.42 -0.65
CA ALA A 97 -17.70 -12.31 -0.05
C ALA A 97 -19.08 -11.63 -0.02
N ARG A 98 -20.08 -12.33 0.53
CA ARG A 98 -21.43 -11.79 0.79
C ARG A 98 -21.99 -10.94 -0.35
N ALA A 99 -22.37 -9.67 -0.09
CA ALA A 99 -23.04 -8.84 -1.07
C ALA A 99 -22.09 -8.46 -2.22
N THR A 100 -20.80 -8.27 -1.94
CA THR A 100 -19.78 -8.05 -2.98
C THR A 100 -19.77 -9.22 -3.96
N ALA A 101 -19.62 -10.44 -3.46
CA ALA A 101 -19.64 -11.65 -4.28
C ALA A 101 -20.98 -11.83 -5.03
N ALA A 102 -22.11 -11.52 -4.37
CA ALA A 102 -23.42 -11.61 -5.01
C ALA A 102 -23.62 -10.62 -6.17
N VAL A 103 -23.00 -9.44 -6.10
CA VAL A 103 -23.00 -8.48 -7.20
C VAL A 103 -22.05 -8.96 -8.31
N MET A 104 -20.88 -9.50 -7.96
CA MET A 104 -19.95 -10.09 -8.94
C MET A 104 -20.61 -11.23 -9.73
N GLU A 105 -21.31 -12.15 -9.08
CA GLU A 105 -22.05 -13.23 -9.76
C GLU A 105 -23.16 -12.72 -10.69
N ARG A 106 -23.73 -11.55 -10.40
CA ARG A 106 -24.84 -10.98 -11.16
C ARG A 106 -24.37 -10.12 -12.33
N GLU A 107 -23.37 -9.26 -12.10
CA GLU A 107 -22.90 -8.25 -13.05
C GLU A 107 -21.64 -8.71 -13.82
N GLY A 108 -20.97 -9.76 -13.35
CA GLY A 108 -19.69 -10.26 -13.86
C GLY A 108 -18.58 -10.09 -12.83
N ILE A 109 -17.66 -11.06 -12.76
CA ILE A 109 -16.60 -11.12 -11.73
C ILE A 109 -15.78 -9.83 -11.68
N LEU A 110 -15.49 -9.21 -12.83
CA LEU A 110 -14.67 -8.00 -12.93
C LEU A 110 -15.38 -6.71 -12.47
N PHE A 111 -16.69 -6.76 -12.21
CA PHE A 111 -17.50 -5.57 -11.91
C PHE A 111 -16.89 -4.63 -10.86
N PRO A 112 -16.35 -5.09 -9.70
CA PRO A 112 -15.76 -4.19 -8.71
C PRO A 112 -14.51 -3.44 -9.22
N ALA A 113 -13.78 -4.03 -10.16
CA ALA A 113 -12.53 -3.48 -10.69
C ALA A 113 -12.74 -2.53 -11.88
N GLU A 114 -13.91 -2.52 -12.54
CA GLU A 114 -14.12 -1.81 -13.81
C GLU A 114 -13.74 -0.32 -13.77
N VAL A 115 -14.03 0.34 -12.64
CA VAL A 115 -13.81 1.79 -12.49
C VAL A 115 -12.45 2.16 -11.92
N VAL A 116 -11.79 1.24 -11.20
CA VAL A 116 -10.53 1.53 -10.48
C VAL A 116 -9.30 0.87 -11.11
N SER A 117 -9.48 -0.18 -11.91
CA SER A 117 -8.40 -0.98 -12.52
C SER A 117 -7.35 -0.13 -13.23
N ALA A 118 -7.76 0.82 -14.07
CA ALA A 118 -6.83 1.68 -14.79
C ALA A 118 -5.95 2.55 -13.88
N THR A 119 -6.47 2.96 -12.72
CA THR A 119 -5.68 3.72 -11.73
C THR A 119 -4.75 2.80 -10.96
N PHE A 120 -5.20 1.59 -10.62
CA PHE A 120 -4.42 0.65 -9.80
C PHE A 120 -3.30 0.03 -10.61
N ALA A 121 -3.62 -0.52 -11.79
CA ALA A 121 -2.65 -1.12 -12.70
C ALA A 121 -1.68 -0.11 -13.34
N ALA A 122 -1.85 1.19 -13.07
CA ALA A 122 -0.86 2.20 -13.41
C ALA A 122 0.25 2.33 -12.36
N ALA A 123 0.11 1.75 -11.17
CA ALA A 123 1.19 1.67 -10.19
C ALA A 123 2.27 0.69 -10.67
N ASP A 124 3.49 0.84 -10.14
CA ASP A 124 4.60 -0.07 -10.42
C ASP A 124 4.57 -1.29 -9.49
N ILE A 125 3.96 -1.12 -8.30
CA ILE A 125 3.65 -2.18 -7.34
C ILE A 125 2.24 -1.94 -6.82
N THR A 126 1.32 -2.88 -7.07
CA THR A 126 -0.03 -2.90 -6.50
C THR A 126 -0.10 -3.93 -5.38
N HIS A 127 -0.23 -3.44 -4.16
CA HIS A 127 -0.46 -4.24 -2.97
C HIS A 127 -1.96 -4.38 -2.68
N ILE A 128 -2.43 -5.62 -2.45
CA ILE A 128 -3.77 -5.91 -1.92
C ILE A 128 -3.68 -6.44 -0.49
N SER A 129 -4.36 -5.79 0.45
CA SER A 129 -4.63 -6.38 1.77
C SER A 129 -5.86 -7.28 1.67
N ASN A 130 -5.66 -8.59 1.75
CA ASN A 130 -6.73 -9.59 1.67
C ASN A 130 -6.95 -10.26 3.03
N GLU A 131 -8.22 -10.33 3.46
CA GLU A 131 -8.58 -10.76 4.82
C GLU A 131 -9.07 -12.22 4.91
N ILE A 132 -9.45 -12.82 3.78
CA ILE A 132 -10.25 -14.07 3.74
C ILE A 132 -9.63 -15.12 2.80
N PRO A 133 -9.88 -16.43 3.00
CA PRO A 133 -9.32 -17.47 2.15
C PRO A 133 -9.96 -17.50 0.74
N PHE A 134 -9.16 -17.83 -0.26
CA PHE A 134 -9.61 -18.21 -1.60
C PHE A 134 -9.85 -19.73 -1.67
N LEU A 135 -11.06 -20.14 -2.07
CA LEU A 135 -11.48 -21.54 -2.11
C LEU A 135 -12.38 -21.82 -3.34
N ASP A 136 -12.08 -22.89 -4.08
CA ASP A 136 -12.87 -23.31 -5.27
C ASP A 136 -14.31 -23.73 -4.95
N ASP A 137 -14.61 -24.05 -3.69
CA ASP A 137 -15.93 -24.44 -3.21
C ASP A 137 -16.60 -23.33 -2.39
N CYS A 138 -16.03 -22.12 -2.39
CA CYS A 138 -16.66 -20.97 -1.77
C CYS A 138 -17.96 -20.62 -2.50
N VAL A 139 -19.06 -20.55 -1.75
CA VAL A 139 -20.37 -20.18 -2.29
C VAL A 139 -20.85 -18.88 -1.66
N VAL A 140 -21.50 -18.05 -2.47
CA VAL A 140 -22.09 -16.79 -2.01
C VAL A 140 -23.09 -17.07 -0.88
N ASN A 141 -22.84 -16.49 0.29
CA ASN A 141 -23.71 -16.59 1.46
C ASN A 141 -24.07 -15.20 2.03
N ASN A 142 -25.26 -14.74 1.67
CA ASN A 142 -25.86 -13.47 2.12
C ASN A 142 -26.78 -13.63 3.34
N THR A 143 -26.59 -14.68 4.13
CA THR A 143 -27.32 -14.79 5.40
C THR A 143 -26.98 -13.58 6.26
N LEU A 144 -28.01 -12.94 6.82
CA LEU A 144 -27.84 -11.74 7.64
C LEU A 144 -26.84 -12.01 8.77
N ASN A 145 -25.85 -11.12 8.92
CA ASN A 145 -24.76 -11.22 9.90
C ASN A 145 -23.86 -12.45 9.74
N ASN A 146 -23.76 -13.02 8.53
CA ASN A 146 -22.72 -14.00 8.26
C ASN A 146 -21.34 -13.33 8.34
N LEU A 147 -20.47 -13.88 9.20
CA LEU A 147 -19.07 -13.48 9.39
C LEU A 147 -18.12 -14.65 9.13
N VAL A 148 -18.60 -15.71 8.46
CA VAL A 148 -17.77 -16.77 7.90
C VAL A 148 -17.61 -16.48 6.42
N LEU A 149 -16.41 -16.06 6.03
CA LEU A 149 -16.10 -15.43 4.76
C LEU A 149 -15.10 -16.26 3.96
N CYS A 150 -15.30 -16.28 2.65
CA CYS A 150 -14.34 -16.79 1.67
C CYS A 150 -14.56 -16.06 0.35
N SER A 151 -13.55 -16.10 -0.51
CA SER A 151 -13.69 -15.75 -1.93
C SER A 151 -13.59 -17.00 -2.78
N HIS A 152 -14.41 -17.08 -3.84
CA HIS A 152 -14.21 -18.10 -4.86
C HIS A 152 -12.92 -17.80 -5.63
N THR A 153 -12.15 -18.82 -6.00
CA THR A 153 -10.86 -18.65 -6.72
C THR A 153 -11.01 -17.91 -8.04
N ASP A 154 -12.11 -18.10 -8.78
CA ASP A 154 -12.44 -17.30 -9.98
C ASP A 154 -12.45 -15.78 -9.74
N TYR A 155 -12.72 -15.31 -8.51
CA TYR A 155 -12.70 -13.88 -8.19
C TYR A 155 -11.29 -13.29 -8.19
N TRP A 156 -10.24 -14.13 -8.21
CA TRP A 156 -8.86 -13.68 -8.40
C TRP A 156 -8.69 -12.85 -9.68
N ALA A 157 -9.44 -13.14 -10.74
CA ALA A 157 -9.43 -12.35 -11.97
C ALA A 157 -9.72 -10.86 -11.75
N THR A 158 -10.47 -10.50 -10.70
CA THR A 158 -10.74 -9.12 -10.30
C THR A 158 -9.52 -8.45 -9.69
N LEU A 159 -8.73 -9.19 -8.91
CA LEU A 159 -7.46 -8.73 -8.35
C LEU A 159 -6.37 -8.64 -9.43
N GLU A 160 -6.35 -9.57 -10.39
CA GLU A 160 -5.50 -9.47 -11.57
C GLU A 160 -5.85 -8.23 -12.42
N ALA A 161 -7.14 -7.93 -12.58
CA ALA A 161 -7.59 -6.78 -13.37
C ALA A 161 -7.17 -5.42 -12.76
N VAL A 162 -7.00 -5.34 -11.44
CA VAL A 162 -6.43 -4.14 -10.80
C VAL A 162 -4.90 -4.13 -10.78
N GLY A 163 -4.26 -5.17 -11.33
CA GLY A 163 -2.80 -5.25 -11.47
C GLY A 163 -2.09 -5.68 -10.19
N THR A 164 -2.70 -6.54 -9.36
CA THR A 164 -2.11 -7.01 -8.10
C THR A 164 -0.75 -7.68 -8.31
N ASP A 165 0.26 -7.19 -7.62
CA ASP A 165 1.63 -7.74 -7.63
C ASP A 165 1.94 -8.51 -6.35
N ILE A 166 1.47 -8.02 -5.20
CA ILE A 166 1.73 -8.60 -3.88
C ILE A 166 0.49 -8.58 -2.99
N VAL A 167 0.37 -9.55 -2.08
CA VAL A 167 -0.78 -9.66 -1.17
C VAL A 167 -0.33 -9.66 0.29
N GLY A 168 -0.77 -8.65 1.04
CA GLY A 168 -0.76 -8.67 2.50
C GLY A 168 -1.89 -9.58 3.00
N LEU A 169 -1.55 -10.68 3.65
CA LEU A 169 -2.48 -11.71 4.12
C LEU A 169 -2.48 -11.73 5.65
N SER A 170 -2.78 -10.60 6.29
CA SER A 170 -2.83 -10.46 7.76
C SER A 170 -4.24 -10.62 8.36
N GLY A 171 -5.19 -11.09 7.54
CA GLY A 171 -6.59 -11.32 7.86
C GLY A 171 -6.88 -12.10 9.13
N ASN A 172 -7.78 -11.62 9.96
CA ASN A 172 -8.35 -12.43 11.05
C ASN A 172 -9.37 -13.48 10.57
N HIS A 173 -9.74 -13.46 9.28
CA HIS A 173 -10.68 -14.39 8.66
C HIS A 173 -10.01 -15.44 7.76
N VAL A 174 -8.68 -15.50 7.70
CA VAL A 174 -7.91 -16.45 6.85
C VAL A 174 -8.27 -17.92 7.10
N ASN A 175 -8.78 -18.24 8.30
CA ASN A 175 -9.12 -19.60 8.73
C ASN A 175 -10.64 -19.82 8.93
N ASP A 176 -11.50 -18.97 8.36
CA ASP A 176 -12.96 -19.05 8.53
C ASP A 176 -13.56 -20.40 8.07
N PHE A 177 -12.91 -21.05 7.12
CA PHE A 177 -13.24 -22.40 6.63
C PHE A 177 -12.37 -23.49 7.25
N GLY A 178 -11.81 -23.21 8.43
CA GLY A 178 -10.92 -24.09 9.18
C GLY A 178 -9.51 -24.17 8.59
N TYR A 179 -8.62 -24.88 9.29
CA TYR A 179 -7.21 -25.02 8.92
C TYR A 179 -7.02 -25.68 7.55
N GLU A 180 -7.87 -26.62 7.15
CA GLU A 180 -7.84 -27.21 5.80
C GLU A 180 -8.19 -26.18 4.72
N GLY A 181 -9.15 -25.29 4.97
CA GLY A 181 -9.46 -24.17 4.07
C GLY A 181 -8.26 -23.22 3.94
N ALA A 182 -7.63 -22.88 5.06
CA ALA A 182 -6.43 -22.06 5.08
C ALA A 182 -5.26 -22.69 4.29
N ARG A 183 -4.98 -23.99 4.48
CA ARG A 183 -3.97 -24.71 3.70
C ARG A 183 -4.27 -24.67 2.21
N ARG A 184 -5.53 -24.87 1.82
CA ARG A 184 -5.96 -24.79 0.41
C ARG A 184 -5.78 -23.39 -0.15
N SER A 185 -6.08 -22.35 0.62
CA SER A 185 -5.87 -20.96 0.17
C SER A 185 -4.39 -20.60 0.05
N LEU A 186 -3.55 -21.02 1.00
CA LEU A 186 -2.09 -20.82 0.90
C LEU A 186 -1.52 -21.59 -0.30
N GLN A 187 -2.00 -22.82 -0.55
CA GLN A 187 -1.61 -23.60 -1.72
C GLN A 187 -2.05 -22.92 -3.01
N PHE A 188 -3.23 -22.29 -3.07
CA PHE A 188 -3.68 -21.52 -4.23
C PHE A 188 -2.70 -20.39 -4.57
N TYR A 189 -2.24 -19.62 -3.57
CA TYR A 189 -1.24 -18.58 -3.79
C TYR A 189 0.09 -19.16 -4.31
N GLN A 190 0.57 -20.26 -3.73
CA GLN A 190 1.79 -20.93 -4.17
C GLN A 190 1.69 -21.50 -5.59
N ASP A 191 0.57 -22.16 -5.91
CA ASP A 191 0.34 -22.79 -7.22
C ASP A 191 0.21 -21.77 -8.35
N HIS A 192 -0.01 -20.49 -8.03
CA HIS A 192 -0.14 -19.38 -8.98
C HIS A 192 1.02 -18.40 -8.90
N ASP A 193 2.09 -18.73 -8.17
CA ASP A 193 3.27 -17.89 -7.97
C ASP A 193 2.92 -16.47 -7.47
N ILE A 194 1.86 -16.34 -6.65
CA ILE A 194 1.40 -15.07 -6.09
C ILE A 194 2.20 -14.77 -4.82
N PRO A 195 3.01 -13.70 -4.78
CA PRO A 195 3.76 -13.33 -3.60
C PRO A 195 2.83 -12.88 -2.47
N ILE A 196 2.99 -13.49 -1.30
CA ILE A 196 2.24 -13.13 -0.09
C ILE A 196 3.18 -12.84 1.08
N TYR A 197 2.67 -12.13 2.08
CA TYR A 197 3.28 -11.97 3.40
C TYR A 197 2.22 -11.86 4.49
N GLY A 198 2.59 -12.15 5.74
CA GLY A 198 1.70 -12.03 6.90
C GLY A 198 0.88 -13.28 7.25
N SER A 199 0.89 -14.31 6.39
CA SER A 199 0.35 -15.65 6.67
C SER A 199 1.22 -16.73 6.03
N GLY A 200 1.22 -17.93 6.62
CA GLY A 200 2.04 -19.03 6.15
C GLY A 200 1.63 -20.38 6.74
N PHE A 201 2.31 -21.46 6.33
CA PHE A 201 2.10 -22.79 6.89
C PHE A 201 2.79 -22.98 8.22
N THR A 202 3.77 -22.13 8.53
CA THR A 202 4.56 -22.13 9.77
C THR A 202 4.77 -20.70 10.27
N PRO A 203 5.13 -20.50 11.54
CA PRO A 203 5.40 -19.17 12.07
C PRO A 203 6.54 -18.44 11.33
N GLU A 204 7.59 -19.17 10.92
CA GLU A 204 8.70 -18.63 10.14
C GLU A 204 8.24 -18.06 8.81
N GLU A 205 7.37 -18.78 8.08
CA GLU A 205 6.81 -18.29 6.82
C GLU A 205 5.85 -17.13 7.03
N ALA A 206 4.96 -17.22 8.03
CA ALA A 206 3.92 -16.23 8.25
C ALA A 206 4.49 -14.87 8.68
N CYS A 207 5.56 -14.88 9.49
CA CYS A 207 6.20 -13.67 10.01
C CYS A 207 7.38 -13.19 9.15
N ALA A 208 7.73 -13.91 8.07
CA ALA A 208 8.82 -13.52 7.18
C ALA A 208 8.49 -12.22 6.40
N PRO A 209 9.48 -11.35 6.19
CA PRO A 209 9.35 -10.23 5.28
C PRO A 209 9.31 -10.70 3.82
N LEU A 210 8.51 -10.03 3.00
CA LEU A 210 8.61 -10.10 1.54
C LEU A 210 9.55 -8.99 1.05
N LEU A 211 10.64 -9.37 0.39
CA LEU A 211 11.57 -8.43 -0.23
C LEU A 211 11.19 -8.18 -1.69
N TRP A 212 11.31 -6.93 -2.14
CA TRP A 212 10.98 -6.52 -3.50
C TRP A 212 11.96 -5.48 -4.02
N GLU A 213 12.20 -5.45 -5.33
CA GLU A 213 13.02 -4.44 -5.99
C GLU A 213 12.33 -3.94 -7.26
N HIS A 214 12.26 -2.62 -7.42
CA HIS A 214 11.79 -2.00 -8.66
C HIS A 214 12.53 -0.69 -8.90
N ASN A 215 13.00 -0.46 -10.14
CA ASN A 215 13.75 0.75 -10.51
C ASN A 215 14.94 1.06 -9.58
N GLY A 216 15.60 0.01 -9.08
CA GLY A 216 16.72 0.10 -8.13
C GLY A 216 16.32 0.50 -6.70
N ASN A 217 15.03 0.74 -6.44
CA ASN A 217 14.49 0.93 -5.10
C ASN A 217 14.15 -0.44 -4.50
N THR A 218 14.62 -0.68 -3.27
CA THR A 218 14.43 -1.92 -2.52
C THR A 218 13.39 -1.75 -1.42
N PHE A 219 12.54 -2.75 -1.24
CA PHE A 219 11.44 -2.73 -0.29
C PHE A 219 11.47 -3.98 0.57
N ALA A 220 11.03 -3.84 1.82
CA ALA A 220 10.63 -4.93 2.67
C ALA A 220 9.19 -4.72 3.13
N PHE A 221 8.34 -5.71 2.90
CA PHE A 221 6.96 -5.74 3.34
C PHE A 221 6.79 -6.75 4.47
N LEU A 222 6.24 -6.31 5.59
CA LEU A 222 5.87 -7.15 6.71
C LEU A 222 4.38 -6.98 7.00
N ALA A 223 3.74 -8.04 7.47
CA ALA A 223 2.39 -7.92 7.99
C ALA A 223 2.18 -8.82 9.20
N ALA A 224 1.33 -8.37 10.12
CA ALA A 224 0.92 -9.16 11.26
C ALA A 224 -0.51 -8.83 11.69
N LEU A 225 -1.11 -9.81 12.37
CA LEU A 225 -2.45 -9.73 12.93
C LEU A 225 -2.38 -9.38 14.41
N ALA A 226 -2.88 -8.21 14.79
CA ALA A 226 -2.98 -7.74 16.18
C ALA A 226 -4.41 -7.89 16.73
N TYR A 227 -5.17 -8.86 16.22
CA TYR A 227 -6.56 -9.11 16.62
C TYR A 227 -6.88 -10.61 16.67
N GLY A 228 -7.99 -10.97 17.31
CA GLY A 228 -8.50 -12.35 17.32
C GLY A 228 -9.35 -12.67 16.09
N PRO A 229 -9.85 -13.91 15.96
CA PRO A 229 -9.75 -15.01 16.93
C PRO A 229 -8.42 -15.77 16.87
N SER A 230 -8.08 -16.50 17.94
CA SER A 230 -6.84 -17.29 17.99
C SER A 230 -6.78 -18.43 16.97
N SER A 231 -7.91 -18.82 16.41
CA SER A 231 -7.96 -19.79 15.31
C SER A 231 -7.41 -19.23 14.00
N ALA A 232 -7.21 -17.92 13.87
CA ALA A 232 -6.60 -17.31 12.68
C ALA A 232 -5.08 -17.19 12.80
N TRP A 233 -4.51 -17.48 13.97
CA TRP A 233 -3.08 -17.36 14.23
C TRP A 233 -2.34 -18.63 13.81
N VAL A 234 -1.19 -18.47 13.19
CA VAL A 234 -0.29 -19.58 12.86
C VAL A 234 0.26 -20.26 14.11
N THR A 235 0.47 -21.57 14.06
CA THR A 235 1.23 -22.34 15.05
C THR A 235 2.22 -23.26 14.36
N ASP A 236 3.03 -24.01 15.12
CA ASP A 236 3.93 -25.04 14.55
C ASP A 236 3.16 -26.15 13.82
N GLU A 237 1.87 -26.33 14.13
CA GLU A 237 1.02 -27.38 13.57
C GLU A 237 0.00 -26.85 12.56
N GLU A 238 -0.50 -25.63 12.71
CA GLU A 238 -1.62 -25.10 11.93
C GLU A 238 -1.28 -23.80 11.20
N PRO A 239 -1.75 -23.60 9.96
CA PRO A 239 -1.49 -22.40 9.19
C PRO A 239 -2.28 -21.21 9.74
N GLY A 240 -1.83 -20.01 9.40
CA GLY A 240 -2.56 -18.79 9.72
C GLY A 240 -1.71 -17.54 9.56
N ALA A 241 -2.22 -16.45 10.10
CA ALA A 241 -1.54 -15.16 10.12
C ALA A 241 -0.49 -15.08 11.24
N CYS A 242 0.58 -14.32 11.00
CA CYS A 242 1.57 -13.98 12.02
C CYS A 242 0.90 -13.17 13.13
N TYR A 243 0.78 -13.74 14.33
CA TYR A 243 0.13 -13.04 15.44
C TYR A 243 1.08 -12.04 16.09
N TYR A 244 0.73 -10.76 16.02
CA TYR A 244 1.61 -9.66 16.39
C TYR A 244 2.07 -9.72 17.83
N TYR A 245 1.21 -10.06 18.79
CA TYR A 245 1.59 -10.00 20.21
C TYR A 245 2.52 -11.14 20.65
N ASP A 246 2.49 -12.28 19.97
CA ASP A 246 3.44 -13.37 20.24
C ASP A 246 4.79 -13.12 19.55
N HIS A 247 4.77 -12.45 18.38
CA HIS A 247 5.94 -12.20 17.54
C HIS A 247 6.41 -10.73 17.55
N LYS A 248 5.95 -9.91 18.49
CA LYS A 248 6.17 -8.45 18.47
C LYS A 248 7.65 -8.07 18.40
N GLU A 249 8.47 -8.68 19.23
CA GLU A 249 9.91 -8.40 19.27
C GLU A 249 10.63 -8.89 18.01
N GLU A 250 10.14 -9.98 17.39
CA GLU A 250 10.65 -10.48 16.11
C GLU A 250 10.32 -9.52 14.97
N VAL A 251 9.06 -9.06 14.88
CA VAL A 251 8.65 -8.03 13.90
C VAL A 251 9.47 -6.75 14.08
N LEU A 252 9.63 -6.27 15.32
CA LEU A 252 10.45 -5.08 15.60
C LEU A 252 11.93 -5.29 15.27
N ALA A 253 12.46 -6.50 15.46
CA ALA A 253 13.82 -6.83 15.07
C ALA A 253 13.98 -6.81 13.54
N HIS A 254 13.08 -7.46 12.80
CA HIS A 254 13.08 -7.41 11.34
C HIS A 254 13.03 -5.97 10.81
N VAL A 255 12.15 -5.13 11.37
CA VAL A 255 12.05 -3.72 10.97
C VAL A 255 13.39 -3.00 11.18
N ARG A 256 14.05 -3.18 12.34
CA ARG A 256 15.34 -2.53 12.64
C ARG A 256 16.45 -3.01 11.72
N ASP A 257 16.51 -4.30 11.45
CA ASP A 257 17.54 -4.91 10.62
C ASP A 257 17.37 -4.45 9.16
N LEU A 258 16.15 -4.57 8.63
CA LEU A 258 15.82 -4.23 7.25
C LEU A 258 15.90 -2.72 6.97
N ALA A 259 15.62 -1.85 7.96
CA ALA A 259 15.80 -0.41 7.81
C ALA A 259 17.26 0.01 7.50
N SER A 260 18.23 -0.90 7.69
CA SER A 260 19.62 -0.68 7.29
C SER A 260 20.03 -1.35 5.97
N GLU A 261 19.14 -2.18 5.40
CA GLU A 261 19.39 -3.03 4.24
C GLU A 261 18.59 -2.64 3.00
N VAL A 262 17.39 -2.09 3.17
CA VAL A 262 16.49 -1.67 2.08
C VAL A 262 16.14 -0.18 2.15
N ASP A 263 15.61 0.36 1.05
CA ASP A 263 15.25 1.78 0.95
C ASP A 263 13.92 2.11 1.64
N ILE A 264 12.97 1.16 1.66
CA ILE A 264 11.64 1.33 2.24
C ILE A 264 11.23 0.08 3.03
N VAL A 265 10.93 0.24 4.32
CA VAL A 265 10.27 -0.79 5.14
C VAL A 265 8.80 -0.43 5.34
N ALA A 266 7.90 -1.27 4.84
CA ALA A 266 6.46 -1.13 4.97
C ALA A 266 5.90 -2.22 5.91
N VAL A 267 5.18 -1.82 6.95
CA VAL A 267 4.57 -2.73 7.92
C VAL A 267 3.05 -2.55 7.91
N GLU A 268 2.34 -3.60 7.56
CA GLU A 268 0.89 -3.70 7.70
C GLU A 268 0.52 -4.36 9.03
N LEU A 269 -0.35 -3.73 9.82
CA LEU A 269 -0.96 -4.34 10.98
C LEU A 269 -2.47 -4.42 10.79
N GLN A 270 -2.99 -5.63 10.74
CA GLN A 270 -4.41 -5.85 10.92
C GLN A 270 -4.76 -5.66 12.40
N TYR A 271 -5.44 -4.55 12.71
CA TYR A 271 -5.60 -4.05 14.07
C TYR A 271 -7.05 -4.10 14.54
N GLU A 272 -7.27 -3.83 15.83
CA GLU A 272 -8.61 -3.76 16.42
C GLU A 272 -9.59 -2.94 15.57
N GLU A 273 -10.68 -3.61 15.19
CA GLU A 273 -11.76 -3.05 14.39
C GLU A 273 -12.44 -1.88 15.13
N THR A 274 -12.13 -0.66 14.68
CA THR A 274 -12.77 0.55 15.19
C THR A 274 -13.32 1.37 14.03
N TYR A 275 -14.64 1.50 13.98
CA TYR A 275 -15.33 2.22 12.90
C TYR A 275 -15.33 3.74 13.09
N PHE A 276 -14.29 4.28 13.71
CA PHE A 276 -14.10 5.71 13.92
C PHE A 276 -12.98 6.22 13.01
N PRO A 277 -13.05 7.46 12.51
CA PRO A 277 -11.97 8.04 11.70
C PRO A 277 -10.72 8.40 12.53
N TYR A 278 -10.73 8.15 13.84
CA TYR A 278 -9.60 8.40 14.73
C TYR A 278 -9.11 7.07 15.32
N PRO A 279 -7.78 6.87 15.40
CA PRO A 279 -7.21 5.66 15.98
C PRO A 279 -7.45 5.57 17.49
N THR A 280 -7.34 4.35 18.03
CA THR A 280 -7.30 4.17 19.49
C THR A 280 -5.96 4.62 20.06
N ALA A 281 -5.91 4.92 21.36
CA ALA A 281 -4.65 5.30 22.00
C ALA A 281 -3.57 4.21 21.91
N ASN A 282 -3.96 2.93 21.98
CA ASN A 282 -3.02 1.81 21.85
C ASN A 282 -2.52 1.68 20.41
N GLN A 283 -3.41 1.82 19.42
CA GLN A 283 -3.01 1.81 18.00
C GLN A 283 -1.96 2.89 17.71
N VAL A 284 -2.14 4.12 18.25
CA VAL A 284 -1.14 5.19 18.14
C VAL A 284 0.19 4.79 18.75
N ILE A 285 0.19 4.16 19.93
CA ILE A 285 1.44 3.75 20.61
C ILE A 285 2.16 2.69 19.77
N GLU A 286 1.47 1.64 19.35
CA GLU A 286 2.07 0.49 18.68
C GLU A 286 2.53 0.83 17.25
N PHE A 287 1.79 1.66 16.52
CA PHE A 287 2.19 2.06 15.17
C PHE A 287 3.39 3.02 15.22
N ARG A 288 3.45 3.90 16.22
CA ARG A 288 4.63 4.75 16.44
C ARG A 288 5.84 3.96 16.93
N GLU A 289 5.64 2.83 17.59
CA GLU A 289 6.72 1.93 17.98
C GLU A 289 7.35 1.26 16.74
N LEU A 290 6.53 0.79 15.78
CA LEU A 290 7.01 0.31 14.48
C LEU A 290 7.76 1.41 13.70
N ARG A 291 7.20 2.62 13.65
CA ARG A 291 7.86 3.79 13.05
C ARG A 291 9.21 4.06 13.71
N ALA A 292 9.26 4.05 15.04
CA ALA A 292 10.49 4.30 15.80
C ALA A 292 11.52 3.17 15.65
N ALA A 293 11.09 1.95 15.34
CA ALA A 293 11.97 0.83 15.03
C ALA A 293 12.65 0.96 13.67
N GLY A 294 12.07 1.71 12.74
CA GLY A 294 12.67 1.98 11.42
C GLY A 294 11.70 1.86 10.24
N ALA A 295 10.43 1.51 10.45
CA ALA A 295 9.46 1.44 9.36
C ALA A 295 9.26 2.83 8.74
N ASP A 296 9.22 2.91 7.41
CA ASP A 296 8.92 4.14 6.66
C ASP A 296 7.42 4.30 6.45
N ILE A 297 6.73 3.18 6.23
CA ILE A 297 5.28 3.12 6.05
C ILE A 297 4.71 2.17 7.09
N VAL A 298 3.73 2.63 7.87
CA VAL A 298 2.95 1.77 8.78
C VAL A 298 1.48 1.91 8.42
N THR A 299 0.85 0.82 8.02
CA THR A 299 -0.55 0.80 7.58
C THR A 299 -1.40 -0.08 8.47
N GLY A 300 -2.53 0.47 8.92
CA GLY A 300 -3.56 -0.28 9.61
C GLY A 300 -4.62 -0.75 8.64
N VAL A 301 -5.01 -2.01 8.78
CA VAL A 301 -6.15 -2.61 8.08
C VAL A 301 -7.17 -3.10 9.11
N GLN A 302 -8.36 -3.50 8.66
CA GLN A 302 -9.53 -3.89 9.48
C GLN A 302 -10.34 -2.75 10.15
N SER A 303 -9.92 -1.47 10.08
CA SER A 303 -10.78 -0.37 10.56
C SER A 303 -12.11 -0.24 9.79
N HIS A 304 -12.17 -0.77 8.56
CA HIS A 304 -13.25 -0.66 7.57
C HIS A 304 -13.69 0.77 7.23
N VAL A 305 -13.04 1.78 7.81
CA VAL A 305 -13.18 3.20 7.50
C VAL A 305 -11.79 3.83 7.37
N PRO A 306 -11.60 4.81 6.47
CA PRO A 306 -10.38 5.60 6.46
C PRO A 306 -10.17 6.29 7.81
N GLN A 307 -9.02 6.08 8.43
CA GLN A 307 -8.65 6.73 9.69
C GLN A 307 -7.59 7.82 9.46
N ALA A 308 -7.24 8.52 10.53
CA ALA A 308 -6.22 9.55 10.54
C ALA A 308 -4.87 9.04 9.96
N MET A 309 -4.07 9.99 9.50
CA MET A 309 -2.72 9.77 9.01
C MET A 309 -1.74 10.66 9.76
N GLU A 310 -0.52 10.19 9.95
CA GLU A 310 0.61 10.93 10.53
C GLU A 310 1.76 10.93 9.53
N PRO A 311 1.89 11.98 8.69
CA PRO A 311 3.03 12.10 7.80
C PRO A 311 4.28 12.56 8.55
N TYR A 312 5.43 12.06 8.13
CA TYR A 312 6.76 12.41 8.62
C TYR A 312 7.58 13.00 7.46
N GLY A 313 8.26 14.10 7.72
CA GLY A 313 9.13 14.77 6.76
C GLY A 313 10.60 14.51 7.01
N HIS A 314 11.45 15.07 6.15
CA HIS A 314 12.91 14.87 6.17
C HIS A 314 13.59 15.28 7.48
N ARG A 315 12.96 16.14 8.28
CA ARG A 315 13.50 16.64 9.55
C ARG A 315 12.93 15.94 10.78
N ASP A 316 11.93 15.09 10.60
CA ASP A 316 11.37 14.33 11.71
C ASP A 316 12.31 13.18 12.08
N ALA A 317 12.22 12.73 13.34
CA ALA A 317 12.99 11.59 13.80
C ALA A 317 12.61 10.34 13.00
N GLY A 318 13.63 9.64 12.47
CA GLY A 318 13.42 8.51 11.56
C GLY A 318 13.26 8.91 10.10
N GLY A 319 13.26 10.21 9.74
CA GLY A 319 13.21 10.67 8.35
C GLY A 319 11.79 10.69 7.74
N PRO A 320 11.69 10.80 6.39
CA PRO A 320 10.41 10.83 5.70
C PRO A 320 9.65 9.50 5.90
N GLY A 321 8.33 9.56 5.98
CA GLY A 321 7.50 8.37 6.18
C GLY A 321 6.03 8.69 6.42
N MET A 322 5.24 7.67 6.68
CA MET A 322 3.80 7.81 6.91
C MET A 322 3.28 6.71 7.83
N ILE A 323 2.46 7.10 8.79
CA ILE A 323 1.54 6.17 9.47
C ILE A 323 0.13 6.44 8.93
N VAL A 324 -0.55 5.40 8.43
CA VAL A 324 -1.97 5.44 8.08
C VAL A 324 -2.70 4.45 8.97
N TYR A 325 -3.52 4.94 9.91
CA TYR A 325 -4.11 4.07 10.92
C TYR A 325 -5.19 3.13 10.38
N GLY A 326 -5.78 3.46 9.24
CA GLY A 326 -6.83 2.66 8.64
C GLY A 326 -7.02 3.07 7.19
N LEU A 327 -6.76 2.15 6.25
CA LEU A 327 -6.97 2.41 4.81
C LEU A 327 -8.43 2.27 4.38
N GLY A 328 -9.30 1.71 5.22
CA GLY A 328 -10.69 1.42 4.89
C GLY A 328 -10.85 0.12 4.09
N ASN A 329 -11.92 0.02 3.30
CA ASN A 329 -12.19 -1.15 2.45
C ASN A 329 -11.93 -0.82 0.98
N LEU A 330 -11.44 -1.81 0.22
CA LEU A 330 -11.42 -1.78 -1.23
C LEU A 330 -12.64 -2.53 -1.79
N PHE A 331 -12.62 -3.87 -1.73
CA PHE A 331 -13.69 -4.73 -2.21
C PHE A 331 -14.27 -5.53 -1.05
N PHE A 332 -15.02 -4.85 -0.18
CA PHE A 332 -15.71 -5.47 0.93
C PHE A 332 -17.02 -4.73 1.25
N ASP A 333 -18.09 -5.47 1.47
CA ASP A 333 -19.38 -4.92 1.82
C ASP A 333 -19.47 -4.56 3.30
N GLN A 334 -20.26 -3.55 3.63
CA GLN A 334 -20.62 -3.20 5.00
C GLN A 334 -22.14 -3.14 5.11
N MET A 335 -22.68 -3.67 6.20
CA MET A 335 -24.14 -3.72 6.42
C MET A 335 -24.71 -2.36 6.86
N TRP A 336 -23.86 -1.35 6.95
CA TRP A 336 -24.16 0.01 7.37
C TRP A 336 -23.14 0.98 6.77
N SER A 337 -23.47 2.27 6.68
CA SER A 337 -22.54 3.33 6.33
C SER A 337 -22.84 4.58 7.16
N TRP A 338 -21.84 5.45 7.32
CA TRP A 338 -22.11 6.83 7.73
C TRP A 338 -22.97 7.51 6.65
N GLU A 339 -23.82 8.45 7.05
CA GLU A 339 -24.44 9.35 6.07
C GLU A 339 -23.32 10.23 5.47
N THR A 340 -23.06 10.05 4.18
CA THR A 340 -22.10 10.84 3.39
C THR A 340 -22.80 11.97 2.68
#